data_AF-A0A7R9GW86-F1
#
_entry.id   AF-A0A7R9GW86-F1
#
_cell.length_a   1.000
_cell.length_b   1.000
_cell.length_c   1.000
_cell.angle_alpha   90.00
_cell.angle_beta   90.00
_cell.angle_gamma   90.00
#
_symmetry.space_group_name_H-M   'P 1'
#
loop_
_entity.id
_entity.type
_entity.pdbx_description
1 polymer ?
#
loop_
_entity_poly.entity_id
_entity_poly.type
_entity_poly.pdbx_seq_one_letter_code
_entity_poly.pdbx_strand_id
1 'polypeptide(L)'
;MGKESTLHSTVLALLQAASTSSTEEHKTPGVFGTDDLHYFLDLDMAILGSSPEHYVEYTSIVRREYAFLSDNMYRSLRLKTHCFVDRIGSTGDQTRDFGI
;
A
#
# COMPACT_ATOMS: atom_id res chain seq x y z
N MET A 1 -28.84 16.69 14.69
CA MET A 1 -27.49 16.92 14.16
C MET A 1 -26.73 15.58 14.21
N GLY A 2 -27.09 14.54 13.47
CA GLY A 2 -26.89 14.37 12.03
C GLY A 2 -25.64 13.51 11.79
N LYS A 3 -25.70 12.20 12.09
CA LYS A 3 -24.59 11.22 11.99
C LYS A 3 -23.84 11.22 10.64
N GLU A 4 -24.52 11.71 9.60
CA GLU A 4 -23.98 11.98 8.26
C GLU A 4 -22.74 12.91 8.32
N SER A 5 -22.80 13.97 9.13
CA SER A 5 -21.70 14.94 9.27
C SER A 5 -20.44 14.35 9.90
N THR A 6 -20.59 13.45 10.88
CA THR A 6 -19.47 12.78 11.54
C THR A 6 -18.87 11.68 10.67
N LEU A 7 -19.69 10.86 10.01
CA LEU A 7 -19.20 9.82 9.12
C LEU A 7 -18.44 10.43 7.92
N HIS A 8 -19.03 11.45 7.30
CA HIS A 8 -18.41 12.15 6.18
C HIS A 8 -17.04 12.74 6.55
N SER A 9 -16.94 13.42 7.70
CA SER A 9 -15.66 13.98 8.16
C SER A 9 -14.63 12.91 8.53
N THR A 10 -15.04 11.79 9.13
CA THR A 10 -14.17 10.64 9.38
C THR A 10 -13.63 10.03 8.08
N VAL A 11 -14.51 9.79 7.10
CA VAL A 11 -14.09 9.22 5.80
C VAL A 11 -13.14 10.16 5.06
N LEU A 12 -13.41 11.47 5.07
CA LEU A 12 -12.49 12.44 4.48
C LEU A 12 -11.12 12.42 5.17
N ALA A 13 -11.07 12.33 6.49
CA ALA A 13 -9.81 12.23 7.23
C ALA A 13 -9.02 10.98 6.83
N LEU A 14 -9.68 9.82 6.69
CA LEU A 14 -9.05 8.57 6.24
C LEU A 14 -8.50 8.69 4.82
N LEU A 15 -9.28 9.22 3.87
CA LEU A 15 -8.83 9.43 2.49
C LEU A 15 -7.65 10.39 2.40
N GLN A 16 -7.68 11.46 3.21
CA GLN A 16 -6.61 12.44 3.24
C GLN A 16 -5.33 11.86 3.84
N ALA A 17 -5.45 11.03 4.87
CA ALA A 17 -4.32 10.29 5.43
C ALA A 17 -3.78 9.22 4.48
N ALA A 18 -4.62 8.55 3.67
CA ALA A 18 -4.18 7.59 2.67
C ALA A 18 -3.23 8.17 1.62
N SER A 19 -3.29 9.48 1.37
CA SER A 19 -2.36 10.18 0.47
C SER A 19 -0.89 10.08 0.90
N THR A 20 -0.60 9.81 2.19
CA THR A 20 0.77 9.65 2.69
C THR A 20 1.32 8.22 2.48
N SER A 21 0.42 7.26 2.24
CA SER A 21 0.68 5.82 2.01
C SER A 21 1.35 5.08 3.17
N SER A 22 1.58 5.71 4.33
CA SER A 22 2.15 5.05 5.53
C SER A 22 2.05 5.95 6.78
N THR A 23 2.06 5.33 7.97
CA THR A 23 2.26 6.01 9.28
C THR A 23 3.63 5.66 9.87
N GLU A 24 3.98 6.16 11.05
CA GLU A 24 5.25 5.82 11.72
C GLU A 24 5.27 4.37 12.21
N GLU A 25 4.11 3.84 12.62
CA GLU A 25 3.90 2.44 12.99
C GLU A 25 4.25 1.53 11.80
N HIS A 26 3.78 1.87 10.60
CA HIS A 26 4.11 1.14 9.37
C HIS A 26 5.61 1.20 8.99
N LYS A 27 6.35 2.18 9.50
CA LYS A 27 7.79 2.33 9.23
C LYS A 27 8.65 1.58 10.25
N THR A 28 8.08 1.20 11.39
CA THR A 28 8.79 0.63 12.54
C THR A 28 8.51 -0.87 12.63
N PRO A 29 9.51 -1.75 12.41
CA PRO A 29 9.32 -3.19 12.48
C PRO A 29 8.77 -3.65 13.84
N GLY A 30 7.76 -4.52 13.82
CA GLY A 30 7.16 -5.09 15.03
C GLY A 30 6.19 -4.15 15.77
N VAL A 31 5.96 -2.95 15.25
CA VAL A 31 4.92 -2.04 15.74
C VAL A 31 3.71 -2.14 14.83
N PHE A 32 2.52 -2.21 15.45
CA PHE A 32 1.24 -2.25 14.75
C PHE A 32 0.35 -1.17 15.33
N GLY A 33 -0.28 -0.38 14.46
CA GLY A 33 -1.29 0.57 14.89
C GLY A 33 -2.66 -0.09 15.01
N THR A 34 -3.50 0.40 15.91
CA THR A 34 -4.82 -0.19 16.19
C THR A 34 -6.00 0.68 15.77
N ASP A 35 -5.72 1.88 15.26
CA ASP A 35 -6.75 2.81 14.79
C ASP A 35 -7.25 2.45 13.37
N ASP A 36 -8.47 2.89 13.04
CA ASP A 36 -9.09 2.70 11.72
C ASP A 36 -8.19 3.09 10.54
N LEU A 37 -7.33 4.10 10.72
CA LEU A 37 -6.37 4.52 9.72
C LEU A 37 -5.36 3.41 9.36
N HIS A 38 -4.90 2.66 10.35
CA HIS A 38 -3.91 1.60 10.12
C HIS A 38 -4.52 0.46 9.33
N TYR A 39 -5.70 0.00 9.73
CA TYR A 39 -6.44 -1.00 8.96
C TYR A 39 -6.77 -0.52 7.55
N PHE A 40 -7.15 0.75 7.39
CA PHE A 40 -7.44 1.32 6.08
C PHE A 40 -6.21 1.29 5.15
N LEU A 41 -5.03 1.64 5.67
CA LEU A 41 -3.77 1.59 4.92
C LEU A 41 -3.33 0.15 4.64
N ASP A 42 -3.47 -0.77 5.59
CA ASP A 42 -3.18 -2.19 5.39
C ASP A 42 -4.04 -2.79 4.27
N LEU A 43 -5.31 -2.39 4.17
CA LEU A 43 -6.21 -2.80 3.09
C LEU A 43 -5.74 -2.28 1.72
N ASP A 44 -5.28 -1.03 1.63
CA ASP A 44 -4.73 -0.45 0.39
C ASP A 44 -3.47 -1.19 -0.06
N MET A 45 -2.67 -1.67 0.90
CA MET A 45 -1.43 -2.41 0.64
C MET A 45 -1.63 -3.93 0.51
N ALA A 46 -2.81 -4.48 0.84
CA ALA A 46 -3.07 -5.92 0.83
C ALA A 46 -2.84 -6.56 -0.55
N ILE A 47 -3.02 -5.80 -1.64
CA ILE A 47 -2.78 -6.27 -3.01
C ILE A 47 -1.33 -6.73 -3.24
N LEU A 48 -0.37 -6.22 -2.45
CA LEU A 48 1.04 -6.58 -2.55
C LEU A 48 1.31 -8.02 -2.09
N GLY A 49 0.43 -8.60 -1.27
CA GLY A 49 0.47 -10.00 -0.85
C GLY A 49 -0.37 -10.95 -1.71
N SER A 50 -0.93 -10.48 -2.83
CA SER A 50 -1.72 -11.32 -3.74
C SER A 50 -0.84 -12.33 -4.50
N SER A 51 -1.47 -13.33 -5.13
CA SER A 51 -0.73 -14.27 -5.95
C SER A 51 -0.02 -13.54 -7.11
N PRO A 52 1.11 -14.04 -7.62
CA PRO A 52 1.85 -13.39 -8.70
C PRO A 52 0.96 -13.11 -9.93
N GLU A 53 0.07 -14.04 -10.28
CA GLU A 53 -0.84 -13.91 -11.41
C GLU A 53 -1.82 -12.74 -11.20
N HIS A 54 -2.42 -12.67 -10.00
CA HIS A 54 -3.36 -11.61 -9.65
C HIS A 54 -2.66 -10.24 -9.56
N TYR A 55 -1.44 -10.20 -9.02
CA TYR A 55 -0.64 -8.98 -8.96
C TYR A 55 -0.27 -8.45 -10.35
N VAL A 56 0.09 -9.33 -11.28
CA VAL A 56 0.36 -8.98 -12.69
C VAL A 56 -0.88 -8.40 -13.36
N GLU A 57 -2.04 -9.02 -13.18
CA GLU A 57 -3.30 -8.50 -13.73
C GLU A 57 -3.61 -7.11 -13.16
N TYR A 58 -3.56 -6.95 -11.83
CA TYR A 58 -3.77 -5.68 -11.15
C TYR A 58 -2.81 -4.59 -11.69
N THR A 59 -1.52 -4.87 -11.74
CA THR A 59 -0.52 -3.88 -12.20
C THR A 59 -0.69 -3.50 -13.67
N SER A 60 -1.20 -4.40 -14.52
CA SER A 60 -1.52 -4.09 -15.92
C SER A 60 -2.68 -3.09 -16.04
N ILE A 61 -3.71 -3.23 -15.20
CA ILE A 61 -4.85 -2.31 -15.14
C ILE A 61 -4.38 -0.94 -14.69
N VAL A 62 -3.60 -0.88 -13.60
CA VAL A 62 -3.05 0.38 -13.09
C VAL A 62 -2.11 1.02 -14.12
N ARG A 63 -1.28 0.25 -14.84
CA ARG A 63 -0.41 0.81 -15.89
C ARG A 63 -1.20 1.52 -16.99
N ARG A 64 -2.39 1.01 -17.32
CA ARG A 64 -3.29 1.59 -18.32
C ARG A 64 -3.89 2.92 -17.85
N GLU A 65 -4.19 3.08 -16.56
CA GLU A 65 -4.64 4.36 -16.00
C GLU A 65 -3.59 5.46 -16.16
N TYR A 66 -2.31 5.09 -16.02
CA TYR A 66 -1.17 5.98 -16.21
C TYR A 66 -0.57 5.91 -17.62
N ALA A 67 -1.34 5.49 -18.64
CA ALA A 67 -0.85 5.34 -20.02
C ALA A 67 -0.24 6.63 -20.60
N PHE A 68 -0.66 7.80 -20.09
CA PHE A 68 -0.13 9.11 -20.47
C PHE A 68 1.28 9.40 -19.92
N LEU A 69 1.76 8.62 -18.94
CA LEU A 69 3.10 8.76 -18.38
C LEU A 69 4.12 7.86 -19.09
N SER A 70 5.34 8.38 -19.23
CA SER A 70 6.49 7.57 -19.64
C SER A 70 6.81 6.51 -18.58
N ASP A 71 7.44 5.42 -19.02
CA ASP A 71 7.80 4.32 -18.12
C ASP A 71 8.70 4.77 -16.95
N ASN A 72 9.61 5.72 -17.20
CA ASN A 72 10.48 6.26 -16.15
C ASN A 72 9.69 7.05 -15.08
N MET A 73 8.73 7.87 -15.50
CA MET A 73 7.85 8.61 -14.58
C MET A 73 6.94 7.66 -13.80
N TYR A 74 6.34 6.68 -14.48
CA TYR A 74 5.48 5.68 -13.84
C TYR A 74 6.25 4.86 -12.80
N ARG A 75 7.45 4.39 -13.12
CA ARG A 75 8.32 3.67 -12.18
C ARG A 75 8.66 4.54 -10.96
N SER A 76 9.00 5.81 -11.18
CA SER A 76 9.33 6.74 -10.10
C SER A 76 8.17 6.93 -9.10
N LEU A 77 6.93 6.95 -9.58
CA LEU A 77 5.75 7.00 -8.71
C LEU A 77 5.56 5.72 -7.86
N ARG A 78 5.88 4.55 -8.43
CA ARG A 78 5.62 3.25 -7.81
C ARG A 78 6.74 2.73 -6.93
N LEU A 79 7.94 3.30 -7.00
CA LEU A 79 9.05 2.97 -6.10
C LEU A 79 8.71 3.20 -4.62
N LYS A 80 7.88 4.21 -4.32
CA LYS A 80 7.44 4.48 -2.94
C LYS A 80 6.63 3.32 -2.34
N THR A 81 5.80 2.67 -3.14
CA THR A 81 5.02 1.48 -2.76
C THR A 81 5.90 0.23 -2.64
N HIS A 82 6.94 0.11 -3.46
CA HIS A 82 7.82 -1.08 -3.48
C HIS A 82 8.73 -1.17 -2.24
N CYS A 83 9.26 -0.04 -1.75
CA CYS A 83 10.06 0.00 -0.52
C CYS A 83 9.34 -0.55 0.72
N PHE A 84 8.01 -0.58 0.70
CA PHE A 84 7.20 -1.15 1.78
C PHE A 84 7.13 -2.69 1.71
N VAL A 85 7.08 -3.28 0.51
CA VAL A 85 7.00 -4.75 0.31
C VAL A 85 8.27 -5.46 0.78
N ASP A 86 9.44 -4.90 0.44
CA ASP A 86 10.73 -5.46 0.86
C ASP A 86 10.87 -5.52 2.40
N ARG A 87 10.12 -4.66 3.11
CA ARG A 87 10.11 -4.60 4.58
C ARG A 87 9.18 -5.63 5.22
N ILE A 88 8.04 -5.95 4.61
CA ILE A 88 7.16 -7.04 5.07
C ILE A 88 7.82 -8.40 4.86
N GLY A 89 8.57 -8.59 3.76
CA GLY A 89 9.30 -9.84 3.51
C GLY A 89 10.43 -10.13 4.51
N SER A 90 10.84 -9.15 5.33
CA SER A 90 11.95 -9.31 6.29
C SER A 90 11.51 -9.86 7.65
N THR A 91 10.21 -10.02 7.91
CA THR A 91 9.68 -10.63 9.15
C THR A 91 9.30 -12.10 8.99
N GLY A 92 9.53 -12.70 7.81
CA GLY A 92 9.31 -14.13 7.59
C GLY A 92 10.25 -14.68 6.53
N ASP A 93 10.96 -15.75 6.90
CA ASP A 93 11.76 -16.62 6.03
C ASP A 93 13.25 -16.28 5.88
N GLN A 94 13.99 -16.64 6.93
CA GLN A 94 15.37 -17.09 6.81
C GLN A 94 15.35 -18.46 6.09
N THR A 95 15.13 -18.52 4.77
CA THR A 95 15.51 -19.62 3.86
C THR A 95 14.92 -19.46 2.46
N ARG A 96 15.44 -18.56 1.61
CA ARG A 96 15.42 -18.79 0.14
C ARG A 96 16.71 -18.33 -0.50
N ASP A 97 17.59 -19.32 -0.64
CA ASP A 97 18.75 -19.38 -1.52
C ASP A 97 18.31 -19.01 -2.95
N PHE A 98 18.78 -17.88 -3.47
CA PHE A 98 18.62 -17.54 -4.89
C PHE A 98 19.74 -18.25 -5.66
N GLY A 99 19.48 -19.51 -5.97
CA GLY A 99 20.08 -20.21 -7.09
C GLY A 99 19.31 -19.89 -8.37
N ILE A 100 20.07 -19.40 -9.36
CA ILE A 100 19.75 -19.03 -10.76
C ILE A 100 19.42 -17.55 -10.96
#